data_AF-A0A969YU90-F1
#
_entry.id   AF-A0A969YU90-F1
#
_cell.length_a   1.000
_cell.length_b   1.000
_cell.length_c   1.000
_cell.angle_alpha   90.00
_cell.angle_beta   90.00
_cell.angle_gamma   90.00
#
_symmetry.space_group_name_H-M   'P 1'
#
loop_
_entity.id
_entity.type
_entity.pdbx_description
1 polymer ?
#
loop_
_entity_poly.entity_id
_entity_poly.type
_entity_poly.pdbx_seq_one_letter_code
_entity_poly.pdbx_strand_id
1 'polypeptide(L)'
;MYCESCGKVINDNAKFCRHCGAQVESKVPKEENGAKYCTIPSHEKLSTTNRNNYWRLTPLSLGILLLITVIICIISKPDPIFLLFTYPILAVIGGLILILVRKNSIFIAVILLLLSLVYIFFAFIGCPPLTLSSVLTDNRYFYNFNPATRIFFISAATGKLLLTIGAIYMILFNILTSFKIKRAAVISFVISLMLSVSIPAYSVISKVSDPLGSGDTVEAVEKIDSSHKVLLSSTFPPSESSMKREFKQGETIYPNSQGLKGGTEYGFRITGQNGEIVEPLYRKALSSAVDNTWTNGSGCFNTPERPLPPGNYKVELIVVEGKNAFITARTDLTVKGSK
;
A
#
# COMPACT_ATOMS: atom_id res chain seq x y z
N MET A 1 62.03 -33.81 0.87
CA MET A 1 61.96 -32.65 1.82
C MET A 1 61.21 -33.06 3.10
N TYR A 2 61.20 -32.23 4.16
CA TYR A 2 60.43 -32.49 5.39
C TYR A 2 59.24 -31.53 5.49
N CYS A 3 58.11 -32.00 6.01
CA CYS A 3 56.95 -31.15 6.25
C CYS A 3 57.20 -30.19 7.42
N GLU A 4 57.12 -28.89 7.19
CA GLU A 4 57.36 -27.86 8.23
C GLU A 4 56.38 -27.97 9.40
N SER A 5 55.16 -28.49 9.18
CA SER A 5 54.15 -28.61 10.24
C SER A 5 54.31 -29.84 11.13
N CYS A 6 54.89 -30.94 10.64
CA CYS A 6 54.95 -32.20 11.41
C CYS A 6 56.29 -32.93 11.41
N GLY A 7 57.30 -32.40 10.72
CA GLY A 7 58.66 -32.93 10.68
C GLY A 7 58.83 -34.27 9.94
N LYS A 8 57.79 -34.83 9.33
CA LYS A 8 57.89 -36.10 8.58
C LYS A 8 58.39 -35.88 7.15
N VAL A 9 59.12 -36.86 6.63
CA VAL A 9 59.61 -36.88 5.24
C VAL A 9 58.43 -36.89 4.27
N ILE A 10 58.49 -36.03 3.27
CA ILE A 10 57.50 -35.93 2.19
C ILE A 10 58.21 -35.91 0.83
N ASN A 11 57.49 -36.37 -0.20
CA ASN A 11 57.95 -36.38 -1.58
C ASN A 11 58.00 -34.95 -2.13
N ASP A 12 59.07 -34.58 -2.84
CA ASP A 12 59.39 -33.21 -3.28
C ASP A 12 58.31 -32.55 -4.18
N ASN A 13 57.42 -33.35 -4.77
CA ASN A 13 56.30 -32.85 -5.58
C ASN A 13 54.91 -32.97 -4.90
N ALA A 14 54.87 -33.31 -3.61
CA ALA A 14 53.60 -33.46 -2.89
C ALA A 14 52.97 -32.09 -2.59
N LYS A 15 51.76 -31.85 -3.09
CA LYS A 15 50.98 -30.62 -2.78
C LYS A 15 50.49 -30.56 -1.33
N PHE A 16 50.31 -31.72 -0.69
CA PHE A 16 49.84 -31.84 0.69
C PHE A 16 50.61 -32.95 1.41
N CYS A 17 50.88 -32.76 2.70
CA CYS A 17 51.51 -33.77 3.55
C CYS A 17 50.53 -34.90 3.84
N ARG A 18 50.88 -36.14 3.45
CA ARG A 18 50.03 -37.33 3.69
C ARG A 18 49.88 -37.70 5.17
N HIS A 19 50.71 -37.14 6.04
CA HIS A 19 50.69 -37.47 7.47
C HIS A 19 49.86 -36.50 8.31
N CYS A 20 49.78 -35.22 7.95
CA CYS A 20 49.05 -34.20 8.73
C CYS A 20 48.05 -33.37 7.91
N GLY A 21 48.03 -33.51 6.58
CA GLY A 21 47.14 -32.77 5.69
C GLY A 21 47.57 -31.33 5.36
N ALA A 22 48.65 -30.83 5.95
CA ALA A 22 49.13 -29.47 5.67
C ALA A 22 49.55 -29.30 4.19
N GLN A 23 49.18 -28.16 3.59
CA GLN A 23 49.57 -27.81 2.23
C GLN A 23 51.06 -27.46 2.17
N VAL A 24 51.75 -27.95 1.15
CA VAL A 24 53.18 -27.71 0.97
C VAL A 24 53.36 -26.73 -0.18
N GLU A 25 53.80 -25.52 0.12
CA GLU A 25 54.04 -24.48 -0.88
C GLU A 25 55.25 -24.84 -1.73
N SER A 26 55.02 -25.31 -2.97
CA SER A 26 56.10 -25.58 -3.90
C SER A 26 56.70 -24.25 -4.38
N LYS A 27 57.86 -23.88 -3.84
CA LYS A 27 58.70 -22.81 -4.39
C LYS A 27 59.26 -23.27 -5.73
N VAL A 28 58.52 -23.05 -6.81
CA VAL A 28 59.05 -23.21 -8.17
C VAL A 28 60.08 -22.09 -8.39
N PRO A 29 61.34 -22.40 -8.76
CA PRO A 29 62.34 -21.39 -9.04
C PRO A 29 61.91 -20.53 -10.23
N LYS A 30 61.82 -19.21 -10.04
CA LYS A 30 61.65 -18.27 -11.15
C LYS A 30 63.01 -18.09 -11.82
N GLU A 31 63.12 -18.51 -13.08
CA GLU A 31 64.27 -18.20 -13.93
C GLU A 31 64.36 -16.69 -14.17
N GLU A 32 65.49 -16.11 -13.79
CA GLU A 32 65.89 -14.74 -14.06
C GLU A 32 66.58 -14.67 -15.42
N ASN A 33 66.00 -13.96 -16.39
CA ASN A 33 66.75 -13.46 -17.55
C ASN A 33 66.33 -12.03 -17.84
N GLY A 34 67.31 -11.13 -17.75
CA GLY A 34 67.15 -9.69 -17.94
C GLY A 34 67.17 -9.28 -19.41
N ALA A 35 66.27 -8.37 -19.77
CA ALA A 35 66.49 -7.38 -20.81
C ALA A 35 65.56 -6.18 -20.58
N LYS A 36 66.20 -5.00 -20.45
CA LYS A 36 65.59 -3.67 -20.43
C LYS A 36 64.74 -3.44 -21.67
N TYR A 37 63.49 -3.01 -21.51
CA TYR A 37 62.89 -1.88 -22.23
C TYR A 37 61.65 -1.36 -21.49
N CYS A 38 61.55 -0.04 -21.40
CA CYS A 38 60.49 0.69 -20.74
C CYS A 38 59.19 0.66 -21.57
N THR A 39 58.05 0.54 -20.88
CA THR A 39 56.94 1.53 -20.77
C THR A 39 55.58 0.81 -20.67
N ILE A 40 54.69 1.42 -19.88
CA ILE A 40 53.22 1.28 -19.74
C ILE A 40 52.66 0.13 -18.87
N PRO A 41 51.49 0.33 -18.23
CA PRO A 41 51.29 0.16 -16.80
C PRO A 41 50.80 -1.25 -16.46
N SER A 42 51.09 -1.63 -15.22
CA SER A 42 50.63 -2.83 -14.52
C SER A 42 49.14 -3.13 -14.75
N HIS A 43 48.87 -4.01 -15.71
CA HIS A 43 47.63 -4.78 -15.73
C HIS A 43 47.72 -5.85 -14.65
N GLU A 44 47.18 -5.48 -13.49
CA GLU A 44 46.78 -6.35 -12.39
C GLU A 44 45.95 -7.51 -12.95
N LYS A 45 46.58 -8.69 -13.14
CA LYS A 45 45.87 -9.96 -13.36
C LYS A 45 45.25 -10.37 -12.03
N LEU A 46 44.17 -9.68 -11.67
CA LEU A 46 43.25 -10.11 -10.65
C LEU A 46 42.68 -11.46 -11.10
N SER A 47 43.04 -12.49 -10.35
CA SER A 47 42.46 -13.83 -10.42
C SER A 47 40.96 -13.73 -10.63
N THR A 48 40.48 -14.23 -11.76
CA THR A 48 39.06 -14.43 -12.06
C THR A 48 38.53 -15.56 -11.17
N THR A 49 38.37 -15.25 -9.89
CA THR A 49 37.66 -16.05 -8.92
C THR A 49 36.20 -16.06 -9.33
N ASN A 50 35.80 -17.18 -9.96
CA ASN A 50 34.50 -17.83 -9.85
C ASN A 50 33.32 -16.87 -9.54
N ARG A 51 33.02 -15.95 -10.46
CA ARG A 51 31.99 -14.94 -10.29
C ARG A 51 30.65 -15.46 -10.83
N ASN A 52 29.88 -16.00 -9.90
CA ASN A 52 28.44 -15.88 -9.78
C ASN A 52 27.55 -16.58 -10.82
N ASN A 53 27.29 -17.87 -10.57
CA ASN A 53 26.11 -18.60 -11.07
C ASN A 53 24.76 -18.06 -10.53
N TYR A 54 24.75 -16.99 -9.74
CA TYR A 54 23.55 -16.39 -9.14
C TYR A 54 22.51 -15.93 -10.18
N TRP A 55 22.96 -15.55 -11.38
CA TRP A 55 22.09 -15.08 -12.47
C TRP A 55 21.25 -16.18 -13.15
N ARG A 56 21.52 -17.47 -12.88
CA ARG A 56 20.69 -18.58 -13.41
C ARG A 56 19.49 -18.90 -12.51
N LEU A 57 19.51 -18.50 -11.24
CA LEU A 57 18.44 -18.81 -10.28
C LEU A 57 17.33 -17.77 -10.23
N THR A 58 17.62 -16.53 -10.62
CA THR A 58 16.64 -15.42 -10.70
C THR A 58 15.39 -15.69 -11.54
N PRO A 59 15.45 -16.31 -12.74
CA PRO A 59 14.24 -16.61 -13.50
C PRO A 59 13.39 -17.71 -12.83
N LEU A 60 14.02 -18.65 -12.13
CA LEU A 60 13.32 -19.72 -11.42
C LEU A 60 12.56 -19.16 -10.21
N SER A 61 13.21 -18.30 -9.42
CA SER A 61 12.56 -17.66 -8.26
C SER A 61 11.39 -16.76 -8.69
N LEU A 62 11.51 -16.04 -9.81
CA LEU A 62 10.44 -15.19 -10.32
C LEU A 62 9.24 -16.01 -10.83
N GLY A 63 9.50 -17.16 -11.46
CA GLY A 63 8.45 -18.09 -11.89
C GLY A 63 7.67 -18.69 -10.72
N ILE A 64 8.35 -19.08 -9.64
CA ILE A 64 7.72 -19.58 -8.42
C ILE A 64 6.87 -18.50 -7.75
N LEU A 65 7.35 -17.25 -7.68
CA LEU A 65 6.60 -16.14 -7.11
C LEU A 65 5.32 -15.84 -7.90
N LEU A 66 5.38 -15.90 -9.24
CA LEU A 66 4.21 -15.76 -10.12
C LEU A 66 3.18 -16.88 -9.87
N LEU A 67 3.64 -18.13 -9.74
CA LEU A 67 2.77 -19.27 -9.44
C LEU A 67 2.04 -19.11 -8.10
N ILE A 68 2.76 -18.72 -7.05
CA ILE A 68 2.18 -18.46 -5.72
C ILE A 68 1.13 -17.36 -5.80
N THR A 69 1.41 -16.28 -6.54
CA THR A 69 0.47 -15.16 -6.72
C THR A 69 -0.81 -15.62 -7.43
N VAL A 70 -0.70 -16.47 -8.46
CA VAL A 70 -1.86 -17.07 -9.14
C VAL A 70 -2.69 -17.94 -8.20
N ILE A 71 -2.05 -18.76 -7.36
CA ILE A 71 -2.76 -19.61 -6.38
C ILE A 71 -3.53 -18.76 -5.36
N ILE A 72 -2.92 -17.69 -4.83
CA ILE A 72 -3.59 -16.77 -3.89
C ILE A 72 -4.80 -16.10 -4.56
N CYS A 73 -4.67 -15.69 -5.83
CA CYS A 73 -5.77 -15.14 -6.59
C CYS A 73 -6.92 -16.14 -6.79
N ILE A 74 -6.63 -17.42 -7.09
CA ILE A 74 -7.66 -18.46 -7.23
C ILE A 74 -8.42 -18.66 -5.91
N ILE A 75 -7.71 -18.70 -4.78
CA ILE A 75 -8.33 -18.87 -3.45
C ILE A 75 -9.21 -17.67 -3.08
N SER A 76 -8.80 -16.46 -3.47
CA SER A 76 -9.48 -15.21 -3.08
C SER A 76 -10.76 -14.91 -3.88
N LYS A 77 -11.08 -15.70 -4.92
CA LYS A 77 -12.25 -15.52 -5.81
C LYS A 77 -12.51 -14.06 -6.26
N PRO A 78 -11.51 -13.35 -6.82
CA PRO A 78 -11.77 -12.02 -7.38
C PRO A 78 -12.67 -12.13 -8.62
N ASP A 79 -13.39 -11.06 -8.93
CA ASP A 79 -14.24 -11.00 -10.14
C ASP A 79 -13.45 -11.40 -11.41
N PRO A 80 -13.99 -12.32 -12.23
CA PRO A 80 -13.25 -12.94 -13.35
C PRO A 80 -12.85 -11.94 -14.44
N ILE A 81 -13.56 -10.82 -14.56
CA ILE A 81 -13.25 -9.73 -15.50
C ILE A 81 -11.90 -9.09 -15.15
N PHE A 82 -11.55 -9.00 -13.86
CA PHE A 82 -10.32 -8.34 -13.42
C PHE A 82 -9.06 -9.16 -13.72
N LEU A 83 -9.17 -10.50 -13.57
CA LEU A 83 -8.10 -11.45 -13.89
C LEU A 83 -7.72 -11.44 -15.37
N LEU A 84 -8.71 -11.22 -16.25
CA LEU A 84 -8.51 -11.21 -17.70
C LEU A 84 -7.65 -10.03 -18.17
N PHE A 85 -7.78 -8.86 -17.55
CA PHE A 85 -7.11 -7.63 -18.00
C PHE A 85 -5.75 -7.36 -17.33
N THR A 86 -5.55 -7.77 -16.08
CA THR A 86 -4.37 -7.32 -15.31
C THR A 86 -3.12 -8.16 -15.47
N TYR A 87 -3.22 -9.45 -15.81
CA TYR A 87 -2.09 -10.36 -15.74
C TYR A 87 -1.47 -10.76 -17.08
N PRO A 88 -2.22 -11.21 -18.10
CA PRO A 88 -1.61 -11.74 -19.32
C PRO A 88 -0.92 -10.64 -20.15
N ILE A 89 -1.52 -9.45 -20.25
CA ILE A 89 -0.98 -8.37 -21.07
C ILE A 89 0.35 -7.84 -20.50
N LEU A 90 0.41 -7.58 -19.19
CA LEU A 90 1.62 -7.04 -18.55
C LEU A 90 2.75 -8.06 -18.46
N ALA A 91 2.44 -9.34 -18.22
CA ALA A 91 3.45 -10.40 -18.23
C ALA A 91 4.06 -10.61 -19.63
N VAL A 92 3.24 -10.52 -20.68
CA VAL A 92 3.69 -10.59 -22.07
C VAL A 92 4.55 -9.38 -22.44
N ILE A 93 4.13 -8.15 -22.06
CA ILE A 93 4.92 -6.93 -22.30
C ILE A 93 6.26 -6.98 -21.55
N GLY A 94 6.27 -7.36 -20.27
CA GLY A 94 7.50 -7.48 -19.48
C GLY A 94 8.46 -8.54 -20.02
N GLY A 95 7.92 -9.69 -20.44
CA GLY A 95 8.69 -10.75 -21.09
C GLY A 95 9.31 -10.31 -22.42
N LEU A 96 8.55 -9.59 -23.25
CA LEU A 96 9.03 -9.03 -24.51
C LEU A 96 10.16 -8.01 -24.28
N ILE A 97 10.02 -7.11 -23.30
CA ILE A 97 11.07 -6.14 -22.95
C ILE A 97 12.38 -6.86 -22.59
N LEU A 98 12.32 -7.91 -21.75
CA LEU A 98 13.51 -8.67 -21.36
C LEU A 98 14.17 -9.41 -22.54
N ILE A 99 13.37 -10.01 -23.43
CA ILE A 99 13.88 -10.68 -24.64
C ILE A 99 14.56 -9.67 -25.58
N LEU A 100 13.99 -8.47 -25.71
CA LEU A 100 14.48 -7.42 -26.62
C LEU A 100 15.73 -6.70 -26.09
N VAL A 101 15.81 -6.45 -24.78
CA VAL A 101 17.03 -5.96 -24.12
C VAL A 101 18.17 -6.94 -24.30
N ARG A 102 17.91 -8.26 -24.22
CA ARG A 102 18.92 -9.29 -24.48
C ARG A 102 19.42 -9.29 -25.93
N LYS A 103 18.59 -8.87 -26.89
CA LYS A 103 18.94 -8.77 -28.32
C LYS A 103 19.60 -7.43 -28.72
N ASN A 104 19.96 -6.59 -27.75
CA ASN A 104 20.65 -5.32 -27.97
C ASN A 104 19.86 -4.28 -28.79
N SER A 105 18.53 -4.44 -28.90
CA SER A 105 17.66 -3.46 -29.57
C SER A 105 17.19 -2.41 -28.57
N ILE A 106 18.12 -1.52 -28.19
CA ILE A 106 17.88 -0.42 -27.24
C ILE A 106 16.70 0.44 -27.70
N PHE A 107 16.55 0.64 -29.01
CA PHE A 107 15.47 1.46 -29.58
C PHE A 107 14.08 0.90 -29.28
N ILE A 108 13.87 -0.41 -29.40
CA ILE A 108 12.57 -1.04 -29.13
C ILE A 108 12.26 -1.02 -27.62
N ALA A 109 13.29 -1.20 -26.78
CA ALA A 109 13.13 -1.08 -25.33
C ALA A 109 12.70 0.35 -24.92
N VAL A 110 13.26 1.38 -25.57
CA VAL A 110 12.87 2.79 -25.34
C VAL A 110 11.43 3.06 -25.81
N ILE A 111 11.00 2.54 -26.96
CA ILE A 111 9.60 2.68 -27.42
C ILE A 111 8.62 2.00 -26.46
N LEU A 112 8.93 0.78 -26.00
CA LEU A 112 8.08 0.06 -25.04
C LEU A 112 8.04 0.76 -23.68
N LEU A 113 9.14 1.37 -23.25
CA LEU A 113 9.18 2.22 -22.06
C LEU A 113 8.28 3.45 -22.23
N LEU A 114 8.40 4.16 -23.36
CA LEU A 114 7.58 5.33 -23.66
C LEU A 114 6.09 4.97 -23.70
N LEU A 115 5.72 3.82 -24.30
CA LEU A 115 4.35 3.33 -24.28
C LEU A 115 3.86 3.00 -22.86
N SER A 116 4.72 2.44 -22.00
CA SER A 116 4.38 2.21 -20.59
C SER A 116 4.25 3.51 -19.79
N LEU A 117 5.08 4.52 -20.09
CA LEU A 117 5.03 5.85 -19.47
C LEU A 117 3.79 6.62 -19.92
N VAL A 118 3.42 6.52 -21.19
CA VAL A 118 2.17 7.07 -21.73
C VAL A 118 0.97 6.40 -21.06
N TYR A 119 0.99 5.08 -20.89
CA TYR A 119 -0.06 4.36 -20.15
C TYR A 119 -0.15 4.84 -18.68
N ILE A 120 0.99 5.02 -18.01
CA ILE A 120 1.04 5.58 -16.64
C ILE A 120 0.55 7.03 -16.62
N PHE A 121 0.90 7.85 -17.61
CA PHE A 121 0.48 9.25 -17.71
C PHE A 121 -1.02 9.39 -17.97
N PHE A 122 -1.59 8.57 -18.86
CA PHE A 122 -3.04 8.46 -19.03
C PHE A 122 -3.74 7.95 -17.76
N ALA A 123 -3.10 7.07 -17.01
CA ALA A 123 -3.56 6.67 -15.68
C ALA A 123 -3.50 7.83 -14.64
N PHE A 124 -2.57 8.77 -14.78
CA PHE A 124 -2.51 9.96 -13.93
C PHE A 124 -3.55 11.03 -14.30
N ILE A 125 -3.88 11.20 -15.59
CA ILE A 125 -4.85 12.20 -16.09
C ILE A 125 -6.32 11.79 -15.85
N GLY A 126 -6.58 10.55 -15.42
CA GLY A 126 -7.90 10.14 -14.97
C GLY A 126 -8.81 9.53 -16.05
N CYS A 127 -8.24 9.04 -17.16
CA CYS A 127 -8.97 8.11 -18.02
C CYS A 127 -9.02 6.73 -17.33
N PRO A 128 -10.22 6.19 -16.98
CA PRO A 128 -10.33 4.91 -16.29
C PRO A 128 -10.10 3.73 -17.25
N PRO A 129 -9.74 2.53 -16.75
CA PRO A 129 -9.86 2.07 -15.35
C PRO A 129 -8.53 1.62 -14.73
N LEU A 130 -8.42 1.69 -13.40
CA LEU A 130 -7.34 1.09 -12.56
C LEU A 130 -6.08 1.94 -12.32
N THR A 131 -6.25 3.14 -11.75
CA THR A 131 -5.11 4.01 -11.44
C THR A 131 -4.87 4.07 -9.94
N LEU A 132 -3.60 4.06 -9.51
CA LEU A 132 -3.19 4.22 -8.10
C LEU A 132 -3.78 5.51 -7.49
N SER A 133 -3.94 6.56 -8.32
CA SER A 133 -4.66 7.78 -7.95
C SER A 133 -6.07 7.45 -7.50
N SER A 134 -6.88 6.74 -8.31
CA SER A 134 -8.26 6.37 -7.94
C SER A 134 -8.40 5.45 -6.70
N VAL A 135 -7.33 4.75 -6.30
CA VAL A 135 -7.26 3.97 -5.05
C VAL A 135 -6.94 4.87 -3.84
N LEU A 136 -6.16 5.94 -4.05
CA LEU A 136 -5.65 6.84 -3.02
C LEU A 136 -6.50 8.10 -2.83
N THR A 137 -7.14 8.60 -3.89
CA THR A 137 -7.96 9.81 -3.92
C THR A 137 -9.44 9.42 -3.90
N ASP A 138 -9.91 9.13 -2.70
CA ASP A 138 -11.29 9.36 -2.28
C ASP A 138 -12.41 8.83 -3.21
N ASN A 139 -12.30 7.57 -3.62
CA ASN A 139 -13.35 6.97 -4.42
C ASN A 139 -14.31 6.22 -3.50
N ARG A 140 -15.52 6.76 -3.30
CA ARG A 140 -16.66 6.08 -2.65
C ARG A 140 -16.84 4.62 -3.12
N TYR A 141 -16.42 4.32 -4.34
CA TYR A 141 -16.35 2.97 -4.90
C TYR A 141 -15.54 1.98 -4.04
N PHE A 142 -14.39 2.40 -3.48
CA PHE A 142 -13.56 1.53 -2.64
C PHE A 142 -14.14 1.29 -1.24
N TYR A 143 -15.02 2.17 -0.76
CA TYR A 143 -15.69 2.01 0.53
C TYR A 143 -16.70 0.86 0.55
N ASN A 144 -17.10 0.33 -0.61
CA ASN A 144 -18.01 -0.80 -0.68
C ASN A 144 -17.29 -2.15 -0.55
N PHE A 145 -15.96 -2.21 -0.70
CA PHE A 145 -15.22 -3.46 -0.52
C PHE A 145 -14.95 -3.74 0.96
N ASN A 146 -14.88 -5.03 1.32
CA ASN A 146 -14.42 -5.48 2.63
C ASN A 146 -12.98 -4.98 2.89
N PRO A 147 -12.63 -4.55 4.12
CA PRO A 147 -11.28 -4.18 4.52
C PRO A 147 -10.16 -5.08 3.97
N ALA A 148 -10.32 -6.40 3.98
CA ALA A 148 -9.31 -7.34 3.47
C ALA A 148 -9.03 -7.14 1.97
N THR A 149 -10.09 -6.92 1.19
CA THR A 149 -10.00 -6.66 -0.26
C THR A 149 -9.34 -5.31 -0.54
N ARG A 150 -9.60 -4.29 0.29
CA ARG A 150 -8.92 -2.98 0.16
C ARG A 150 -7.42 -3.09 0.41
N ILE A 151 -7.03 -3.80 1.48
CA ILE A 151 -5.63 -4.06 1.80
C ILE A 151 -4.95 -4.81 0.64
N PHE A 152 -5.63 -5.78 0.03
CA PHE A 152 -5.13 -6.48 -1.14
C PHE A 152 -4.90 -5.53 -2.33
N PHE A 153 -5.87 -4.69 -2.68
CA PHE A 153 -5.74 -3.74 -3.79
C PHE A 153 -4.63 -2.72 -3.58
N ILE A 154 -4.52 -2.18 -2.36
CA ILE A 154 -3.42 -1.27 -1.99
C ILE A 154 -2.09 -2.00 -2.14
N SER A 155 -1.96 -3.22 -1.60
CA SER A 155 -0.73 -4.02 -1.69
C SER A 155 -0.35 -4.35 -3.13
N ALA A 156 -1.31 -4.72 -3.97
CA ALA A 156 -1.10 -5.01 -5.38
C ALA A 156 -0.66 -3.75 -6.15
N ALA A 157 -1.26 -2.60 -5.85
CA ALA A 157 -0.92 -1.34 -6.49
C ALA A 157 0.48 -0.83 -6.04
N THR A 158 0.82 -0.97 -4.76
CA THR A 158 2.17 -0.72 -4.23
C THR A 158 3.20 -1.65 -4.87
N GLY A 159 2.89 -2.94 -5.01
CA GLY A 159 3.76 -3.91 -5.69
C GLY A 159 4.02 -3.55 -7.15
N LYS A 160 2.98 -3.14 -7.89
CA LYS A 160 3.13 -2.64 -9.27
C LYS A 160 4.03 -1.40 -9.33
N LEU A 161 3.82 -0.43 -8.44
CA LEU A 161 4.62 0.78 -8.38
C LEU A 161 6.10 0.48 -8.15
N LEU A 162 6.42 -0.40 -7.20
CA LEU A 162 7.80 -0.82 -6.92
C LEU A 162 8.47 -1.50 -8.12
N LEU A 163 7.75 -2.38 -8.83
CA LEU A 163 8.25 -3.01 -10.05
C LEU A 163 8.52 -1.99 -11.16
N THR A 164 7.63 -1.02 -11.35
CA THR A 164 7.81 0.05 -12.33
C THR A 164 9.03 0.91 -11.98
N ILE A 165 9.20 1.30 -10.71
CA ILE A 165 10.37 2.06 -10.28
C ILE A 165 11.66 1.23 -10.47
N GLY A 166 11.63 -0.08 -10.18
CA GLY A 166 12.77 -0.98 -10.43
C GLY A 166 13.13 -1.08 -11.92
N ALA A 167 12.14 -1.15 -12.81
CA ALA A 167 12.37 -1.15 -14.25
C ALA A 167 12.98 0.17 -14.74
N ILE A 168 12.43 1.31 -14.29
CA ILE A 168 12.97 2.64 -14.57
C ILE A 168 14.42 2.75 -14.09
N TYR A 169 14.71 2.25 -12.88
CA TYR A 169 16.06 2.21 -12.34
C TYR A 169 17.02 1.44 -13.25
N MET A 170 16.65 0.22 -13.66
CA MET A 170 17.52 -0.60 -14.53
C MET A 170 17.82 0.08 -15.85
N ILE A 171 16.83 0.78 -16.43
CA ILE A 171 16.99 1.51 -17.68
C ILE A 171 17.89 2.74 -17.48
N LEU A 172 17.59 3.57 -16.48
CA LEU A 172 18.42 4.73 -16.15
C LEU A 172 19.84 4.33 -15.82
N PHE A 173 20.04 3.25 -15.06
CA PHE A 173 21.35 2.72 -14.75
C PHE A 173 22.11 2.35 -16.03
N ASN A 174 21.49 1.62 -16.95
CA ASN A 174 22.13 1.22 -18.20
C ASN A 174 22.51 2.44 -19.07
N ILE A 175 21.59 3.41 -19.19
CA ILE A 175 21.84 4.68 -19.90
C ILE A 175 22.99 5.45 -19.24
N LEU A 176 22.94 5.66 -17.92
CA LEU A 176 23.95 6.47 -17.22
C LEU A 176 25.33 5.78 -17.21
N THR A 177 25.37 4.44 -17.22
CA THR A 177 26.63 3.71 -17.38
C THR A 177 27.24 3.84 -18.77
N SER A 178 26.44 3.99 -19.83
CA SER A 178 26.97 4.25 -21.18
C SER A 178 27.60 5.64 -21.29
N PHE A 179 27.10 6.61 -20.51
CA PHE A 179 27.67 7.96 -20.40
C PHE A 179 28.88 8.08 -19.45
N LYS A 180 29.40 6.98 -18.90
CA LYS A 180 30.51 6.97 -17.92
C LYS A 180 30.25 7.83 -16.68
N ILE A 181 28.99 8.08 -16.33
CA ILE A 181 28.64 8.83 -15.12
C ILE A 181 29.02 7.99 -13.89
N LYS A 182 29.59 8.64 -12.86
CA LYS A 182 30.00 7.95 -11.62
C LYS A 182 28.80 7.26 -10.99
N ARG A 183 28.91 5.96 -10.72
CA ARG A 183 27.85 5.11 -10.13
C ARG A 183 27.19 5.71 -8.87
N ALA A 184 27.95 6.48 -8.08
CA ALA A 184 27.44 7.18 -6.90
C ALA A 184 26.30 8.16 -7.20
N ALA A 185 26.35 8.89 -8.33
CA ALA A 185 25.30 9.83 -8.70
C ALA A 185 23.99 9.12 -9.05
N VAL A 186 24.08 7.98 -9.73
CA VAL A 186 22.92 7.15 -10.09
C VAL A 186 22.25 6.58 -8.85
N ILE A 187 23.04 6.06 -7.92
CA ILE A 187 22.53 5.50 -6.65
C ILE A 187 21.85 6.60 -5.82
N SER A 188 22.46 7.79 -5.72
CA SER A 188 21.88 8.92 -4.98
C SER A 188 20.54 9.37 -5.55
N PHE A 189 20.42 9.46 -6.88
CA PHE A 189 19.17 9.84 -7.54
C PHE A 189 18.03 8.85 -7.22
N VAL A 190 18.36 7.56 -7.17
CA VAL A 190 17.39 6.48 -6.99
C VAL A 190 16.95 6.36 -5.54
N ILE A 191 17.87 6.54 -4.60
CA ILE A 191 17.54 6.64 -3.17
C ILE A 191 16.59 7.83 -2.95
N SER A 192 16.87 8.98 -3.56
CA SER A 192 16.00 10.16 -3.49
C SER A 192 14.59 9.88 -4.03
N LEU A 193 14.51 9.22 -5.20
CA LEU A 193 13.24 8.82 -5.80
C LEU A 193 12.46 7.85 -4.89
N MET A 194 13.12 6.83 -4.34
CA MET A 194 12.49 5.86 -3.44
C MET A 194 11.96 6.51 -2.16
N LEU A 195 12.74 7.40 -1.54
CA LEU A 195 12.33 8.14 -0.34
C LEU A 195 11.15 9.05 -0.63
N SER A 196 11.13 9.73 -1.79
CA SER A 196 10.02 10.60 -2.19
C SER A 196 8.68 9.86 -2.36
N VAL A 197 8.72 8.57 -2.73
CA VAL A 197 7.53 7.75 -2.93
C VAL A 197 7.11 6.98 -1.66
N SER A 198 8.09 6.59 -0.85
CA SER A 198 7.84 5.79 0.36
C SER A 198 7.19 6.59 1.48
N ILE A 199 7.53 7.88 1.63
CA ILE A 199 6.98 8.75 2.68
C ILE A 199 5.45 8.94 2.53
N PRO A 200 4.90 9.28 1.34
CA PRO A 200 3.46 9.35 1.13
C PRO A 200 2.75 8.00 1.31
N ALA A 201 3.35 6.91 0.80
CA ALA A 201 2.76 5.58 0.90
C ALA A 201 2.63 5.11 2.37
N TYR A 202 3.65 5.37 3.19
CA TYR A 202 3.63 5.04 4.61
C TYR A 202 2.56 5.83 5.38
N SER A 203 2.43 7.13 5.09
CA SER A 203 1.37 7.98 5.67
C SER A 203 -0.04 7.43 5.37
N VAL A 204 -0.28 6.98 4.14
CA VAL A 204 -1.58 6.39 3.77
C VAL A 204 -1.82 5.05 4.45
N ILE A 205 -0.82 4.15 4.47
CA ILE A 205 -0.96 2.84 5.11
C ILE A 205 -1.21 2.97 6.62
N SER A 206 -0.54 3.92 7.27
CA SER A 206 -0.73 4.17 8.71
C SER A 206 -2.17 4.58 9.05
N LYS A 207 -2.86 5.31 8.16
CA LYS A 207 -4.28 5.70 8.36
C LYS A 207 -5.27 4.55 8.16
N VAL A 208 -4.90 3.54 7.38
CA VAL A 208 -5.76 2.37 7.09
C VAL A 208 -5.63 1.28 8.16
N SER A 209 -4.53 1.27 8.92
CA SER A 209 -4.18 0.17 9.81
C SER A 209 -4.79 0.23 11.21
N ASP A 210 -5.57 1.26 11.53
CA ASP A 210 -6.23 1.31 12.83
C ASP A 210 -7.34 0.25 12.88
N PRO A 211 -7.21 -0.79 13.72
CA PRO A 211 -8.24 -1.81 13.84
C PRO A 211 -9.55 -1.17 14.31
N LEU A 212 -10.64 -1.52 13.64
CA LEU A 212 -12.00 -1.03 13.89
C LEU A 212 -12.56 -1.42 15.29
N GLY A 213 -11.73 -1.87 16.23
CA GLY A 213 -12.13 -2.64 17.41
C GLY A 213 -11.89 -2.02 18.78
N SER A 214 -11.23 -0.86 18.90
CA SER A 214 -11.16 -0.13 20.18
C SER A 214 -11.05 1.38 19.96
N GLY A 215 -11.93 1.92 19.12
CA GLY A 215 -12.00 3.37 18.97
C GLY A 215 -12.49 3.99 20.28
N ASP A 216 -11.76 4.98 20.80
CA ASP A 216 -12.16 5.81 21.94
C ASP A 216 -13.62 6.24 21.77
N THR A 217 -14.53 5.56 22.47
CA THR A 217 -15.93 5.93 22.53
C THR A 217 -16.03 7.27 23.25
N VAL A 218 -16.77 8.21 22.68
CA VAL A 218 -16.91 9.54 23.28
C VAL A 218 -17.92 9.45 24.44
N GLU A 219 -17.42 9.54 25.67
CA GLU A 219 -18.27 9.75 26.85
C GLU A 219 -18.78 11.19 26.85
N ALA A 220 -20.09 11.37 27.02
CA ALA A 220 -20.74 12.67 26.89
C ALA A 220 -21.60 12.97 28.13
N VAL A 221 -21.49 14.20 28.63
CA VAL A 221 -22.25 14.71 29.77
C VAL A 221 -23.48 15.48 29.26
N GLU A 222 -24.61 15.40 29.96
CA GLU A 222 -25.81 16.11 29.54
C GLU A 222 -25.68 17.63 29.75
N LYS A 223 -25.89 18.40 28.66
CA LYS A 223 -25.90 19.87 28.65
C LYS A 223 -26.81 20.34 27.52
N ILE A 224 -28.12 20.16 27.72
CA ILE A 224 -29.13 20.45 26.70
C ILE A 224 -29.14 21.94 26.36
N ASP A 225 -29.09 22.24 25.06
CA ASP A 225 -29.23 23.59 24.52
C ASP A 225 -30.51 23.66 23.69
N SER A 226 -31.46 24.51 24.10
CA SER A 226 -32.76 24.66 23.43
C SER A 226 -32.66 25.17 21.98
N SER A 227 -31.52 25.78 21.60
CA SER A 227 -31.28 26.22 20.23
C SER A 227 -30.88 25.08 19.29
N HIS A 228 -30.37 23.98 19.82
CA HIS A 228 -29.97 22.81 19.05
C HIS A 228 -31.16 21.87 18.81
N LYS A 229 -31.26 21.32 17.59
CA LYS A 229 -32.31 20.36 17.23
C LYS A 229 -31.72 19.17 16.47
N VAL A 230 -32.30 18.00 16.70
CA VAL A 230 -32.03 16.78 15.91
C VAL A 230 -33.22 16.48 15.03
N LEU A 231 -32.97 16.41 13.73
CA LEU A 231 -33.96 16.09 12.70
C LEU A 231 -33.55 14.79 12.01
N LEU A 232 -34.51 13.92 11.68
CA LEU A 232 -34.24 12.62 11.08
C LEU A 232 -34.98 12.51 9.74
N SER A 233 -34.27 12.11 8.69
CA SER A 233 -34.79 12.00 7.32
C SER A 233 -34.57 10.60 6.75
N SER A 234 -35.47 10.13 5.89
CA SER A 234 -35.28 8.89 5.10
C SER A 234 -34.64 9.13 3.74
N THR A 235 -34.40 10.38 3.35
CA THR A 235 -33.77 10.74 2.06
C THR A 235 -32.54 11.61 2.27
N PHE A 236 -31.61 11.51 1.32
CA PHE A 236 -30.43 12.37 1.23
C PHE A 236 -30.38 13.08 -0.13
N PRO A 237 -30.27 14.42 -0.18
CA PRO A 237 -30.25 15.34 0.96
C PRO A 237 -31.61 15.36 1.69
N PRO A 238 -31.64 15.72 2.98
CA PRO A 238 -32.88 15.86 3.73
C PRO A 238 -33.69 17.06 3.24
N SER A 239 -35.02 16.93 3.24
CA SER A 239 -35.99 18.00 3.00
C SER A 239 -36.97 18.07 4.16
N GLU A 240 -37.67 19.19 4.34
CA GLU A 240 -38.71 19.30 5.39
C GLU A 240 -39.79 18.21 5.25
N SER A 241 -40.14 17.86 4.01
CA SER A 241 -41.11 16.80 3.71
C SER A 241 -40.62 15.38 3.99
N SER A 242 -39.31 15.16 4.09
CA SER A 242 -38.73 13.84 4.38
C SER A 242 -38.50 13.61 5.88
N MET A 243 -38.75 14.63 6.71
CA MET A 243 -38.55 14.56 8.15
C MET A 243 -39.63 13.71 8.82
N LYS A 244 -39.20 12.71 9.57
CA LYS A 244 -40.09 11.84 10.34
C LYS A 244 -39.37 11.20 11.52
N ARG A 245 -40.14 10.65 12.45
CA ARG A 245 -39.63 9.94 13.64
C ARG A 245 -39.84 8.43 13.58
N GLU A 246 -40.60 7.97 12.59
CA GLU A 246 -40.94 6.56 12.43
C GLU A 246 -40.33 6.01 11.13
N PHE A 247 -39.55 4.95 11.26
CA PHE A 247 -38.82 4.32 10.15
C PHE A 247 -39.12 2.82 10.11
N LYS A 248 -39.08 2.22 8.92
CA LYS A 248 -39.13 0.75 8.80
C LYS A 248 -37.75 0.17 9.15
N GLN A 249 -37.72 -1.07 9.63
CA GLN A 249 -36.46 -1.77 9.83
C GLN A 249 -35.67 -1.85 8.52
N GLY A 250 -34.40 -1.43 8.55
CA GLY A 250 -33.54 -1.35 7.35
C GLY A 250 -33.80 -0.13 6.46
N GLU A 251 -34.74 0.76 6.82
CA GLU A 251 -34.89 2.06 6.18
C GLU A 251 -33.82 3.03 6.69
N THR A 252 -32.89 3.40 5.82
CA THR A 252 -31.77 4.29 6.14
C THR A 252 -32.24 5.61 6.75
N ILE A 253 -31.68 5.94 7.92
CA ILE A 253 -31.92 7.17 8.67
C ILE A 253 -30.73 8.10 8.49
N TYR A 254 -30.99 9.30 8.00
CA TYR A 254 -30.03 10.39 7.89
C TYR A 254 -30.28 11.41 9.01
N PRO A 255 -29.44 11.44 10.07
CA PRO A 255 -29.54 12.44 11.11
C PRO A 255 -29.02 13.81 10.63
N ASN A 256 -29.68 14.86 11.04
CA ASN A 256 -29.31 16.24 10.74
C ASN A 256 -29.39 17.08 12.02
N SER A 257 -28.49 18.06 12.14
CA SER A 257 -28.48 19.04 13.23
C SER A 257 -28.85 20.43 12.73
N GLN A 258 -29.60 21.15 13.57
CA GLN A 258 -29.88 22.57 13.37
C GLN A 258 -29.44 23.34 14.61
N GLY A 259 -28.98 24.59 14.42
CA GLY A 259 -28.61 25.51 15.50
C GLY A 259 -27.14 25.46 15.91
N LEU A 260 -26.33 24.60 15.29
CA LEU A 260 -24.88 24.57 15.52
C LEU A 260 -24.19 25.75 14.84
N LYS A 261 -23.21 26.34 15.53
CA LYS A 261 -22.29 27.34 14.95
C LYS A 261 -21.32 26.64 14.00
N GLY A 262 -20.89 27.29 12.92
CA GLY A 262 -19.88 26.76 12.01
C GLY A 262 -18.58 26.45 12.74
N GLY A 263 -17.91 25.37 12.32
CA GLY A 263 -16.70 24.86 12.98
C GLY A 263 -16.96 24.00 14.23
N THR A 264 -18.20 23.90 14.70
CA THR A 264 -18.53 23.04 15.86
C THR A 264 -18.34 21.58 15.50
N GLU A 265 -17.51 20.85 16.24
CA GLU A 265 -17.38 19.39 16.08
C GLU A 265 -18.57 18.69 16.73
N TYR A 266 -19.22 17.78 15.99
CA TYR A 266 -20.41 17.09 16.47
C TYR A 266 -20.57 15.69 15.87
N GLY A 267 -21.42 14.89 16.48
CA GLY A 267 -21.84 13.59 15.97
C GLY A 267 -23.13 13.11 16.61
N PHE A 268 -23.59 11.93 16.20
CA PHE A 268 -24.84 11.35 16.69
C PHE A 268 -24.58 10.02 17.39
N ARG A 269 -25.30 9.78 18.48
CA ARG A 269 -25.33 8.51 19.23
C ARG A 269 -26.77 8.03 19.32
N ILE A 270 -26.99 6.71 19.28
CA ILE A 270 -28.31 6.13 19.52
C ILE A 270 -28.30 5.39 20.85
N THR A 271 -29.29 5.70 21.69
CA THR A 271 -29.55 4.98 22.94
C THR A 271 -30.93 4.31 22.90
N GLY A 272 -31.06 3.17 23.56
CA GLY A 272 -32.36 2.53 23.78
C GLY A 272 -33.19 3.23 24.86
N GLN A 273 -34.37 2.67 25.16
CA GLN A 273 -35.26 3.24 26.17
C GLN A 273 -34.68 3.22 27.59
N ASN A 274 -33.80 2.26 27.90
CA ASN A 274 -33.18 2.12 29.21
C ASN A 274 -31.84 2.90 29.31
N GLY A 275 -31.50 3.68 28.28
CA GLY A 275 -30.27 4.47 28.21
C GLY A 275 -29.04 3.67 27.77
N GLU A 276 -29.19 2.39 27.42
CA GLU A 276 -28.12 1.58 26.85
C GLU A 276 -27.67 2.15 25.50
N ILE A 277 -26.36 2.18 25.25
CA ILE A 277 -25.81 2.69 23.99
C ILE A 277 -25.96 1.60 22.93
N VAL A 278 -26.79 1.87 21.91
CA VAL A 278 -27.06 0.96 20.78
C VAL A 278 -26.09 1.25 19.63
N GLU A 279 -25.88 2.52 19.32
CA GLU A 279 -24.88 2.97 18.33
C GLU A 279 -23.98 4.02 18.98
N PRO A 280 -22.74 3.67 19.39
CA PRO A 280 -21.83 4.61 20.02
C PRO A 280 -21.30 5.65 19.03
N LEU A 281 -20.99 6.85 19.55
CA LEU A 281 -20.26 7.86 18.79
C LEU A 281 -18.76 7.61 18.92
N TYR A 282 -18.12 7.30 17.80
CA TYR A 282 -16.67 7.20 17.69
C TYR A 282 -16.07 8.56 17.31
N ARG A 283 -14.92 8.92 17.87
CA ARG A 283 -14.22 10.18 17.54
C ARG A 283 -13.98 10.37 16.02
N LYS A 284 -13.74 9.29 15.28
CA LYS A 284 -13.55 9.32 13.82
C LYS A 284 -14.82 9.65 13.03
N ALA A 285 -15.98 9.54 13.66
CA ALA A 285 -17.28 9.83 13.06
C ALA A 285 -17.77 11.25 13.35
N LEU A 286 -16.92 12.14 13.90
CA LEU A 286 -17.26 13.54 14.10
C LEU A 286 -17.27 14.30 12.77
N SER A 287 -18.23 15.21 12.64
CA SER A 287 -18.33 16.21 11.57
C SER A 287 -18.08 17.60 12.12
N SER A 288 -17.65 18.51 11.25
CA SER A 288 -17.65 19.94 11.56
C SER A 288 -18.93 20.57 11.01
N ALA A 289 -19.64 21.33 11.83
CA ALA A 289 -20.80 22.08 11.39
C ALA A 289 -20.39 23.19 10.40
N VAL A 290 -21.31 23.54 9.50
CA VAL A 290 -21.24 24.67 8.58
C VAL A 290 -22.27 25.69 9.06
N ASP A 291 -21.90 26.98 9.10
CA ASP A 291 -22.65 28.03 9.78
C ASP A 291 -24.16 28.04 9.47
N ASN A 292 -24.96 28.04 10.56
CA ASN A 292 -26.40 28.35 10.63
C ASN A 292 -27.32 27.71 9.57
N THR A 293 -26.85 26.65 8.94
CA THR A 293 -27.57 25.90 7.92
C THR A 293 -27.76 24.47 8.39
N TRP A 294 -28.67 23.76 7.73
CA TRP A 294 -28.91 22.35 7.99
C TRP A 294 -27.61 21.58 7.79
N THR A 295 -27.07 21.06 8.90
CA THR A 295 -25.80 20.36 8.88
C THR A 295 -26.09 18.87 8.83
N ASN A 296 -25.85 18.30 7.65
CA ASN A 296 -25.93 16.86 7.47
C ASN A 296 -24.87 16.19 8.33
N GLY A 297 -25.30 15.31 9.23
CA GLY A 297 -24.40 14.50 10.03
C GLY A 297 -23.51 13.61 9.18
N SER A 298 -22.32 13.31 9.70
CA SER A 298 -21.54 12.17 9.24
C SER A 298 -22.26 10.88 9.65
N GLY A 299 -22.74 10.15 8.64
CA GLY A 299 -23.22 8.79 8.79
C GLY A 299 -24.71 8.61 8.56
N CYS A 300 -25.13 7.35 8.66
CA CYS A 300 -26.52 6.94 8.60
C CYS A 300 -26.73 5.73 9.51
N PHE A 301 -27.97 5.54 9.96
CA PHE A 301 -28.36 4.46 10.84
C PHE A 301 -29.45 3.61 10.20
N ASN A 302 -29.73 2.43 10.78
CA ASN A 302 -30.80 1.54 10.34
C ASN A 302 -30.74 1.22 8.84
N THR A 303 -29.54 0.98 8.29
CA THR A 303 -29.37 0.66 6.87
C THR A 303 -29.78 -0.78 6.60
N PRO A 304 -30.03 -1.18 5.34
CA PRO A 304 -30.33 -2.57 5.01
C PRO A 304 -29.26 -3.57 5.48
N GLU A 305 -27.98 -3.17 5.48
CA GLU A 305 -26.84 -3.98 5.91
C GLU A 305 -26.68 -4.03 7.44
N ARG A 306 -27.20 -3.02 8.14
CA ARG A 306 -27.14 -2.90 9.60
C ARG A 306 -28.48 -2.35 10.12
N PRO A 307 -29.55 -3.15 10.06
CA PRO A 307 -30.87 -2.72 10.49
C PRO A 307 -30.92 -2.62 12.02
N LEU A 308 -31.56 -1.57 12.53
CA LEU A 308 -31.88 -1.51 13.95
C LEU A 308 -33.03 -2.50 14.24
N PRO A 309 -33.04 -3.17 15.40
CA PRO A 309 -34.20 -3.93 15.83
C PRO A 309 -35.46 -3.04 15.91
N PRO A 310 -36.67 -3.60 15.76
CA PRO A 310 -37.89 -2.85 16.01
C PRO A 310 -37.94 -2.39 17.47
N GLY A 311 -38.26 -1.12 17.69
CA GLY A 311 -38.22 -0.53 19.03
C GLY A 311 -38.30 0.99 19.02
N ASN A 312 -38.23 1.57 20.21
CA ASN A 312 -38.12 3.01 20.41
C ASN A 312 -36.72 3.33 20.93
N TYR A 313 -36.16 4.42 20.42
CA TYR A 313 -34.79 4.86 20.64
C TYR A 313 -34.78 6.37 20.84
N LYS A 314 -33.65 6.87 21.35
CA LYS A 314 -33.32 8.30 21.32
C LYS A 314 -32.09 8.52 20.47
N VAL A 315 -32.15 9.49 19.58
CA VAL A 315 -30.99 9.98 18.84
C VAL A 315 -30.47 11.21 19.57
N GLU A 316 -29.24 11.12 20.05
CA GLU A 316 -28.57 12.16 20.83
C GLU A 316 -27.55 12.89 19.93
N LEU A 317 -27.64 14.22 19.89
CA LEU A 317 -26.64 15.08 19.29
C LEU A 317 -25.56 15.40 20.31
N ILE A 318 -24.34 14.97 20.01
CA ILE A 318 -23.17 15.18 20.85
C ILE A 318 -22.31 16.25 20.21
N VAL A 319 -22.05 17.34 20.94
CA VAL A 319 -21.10 18.39 20.58
C VAL A 319 -19.81 18.15 21.32
N VAL A 320 -18.67 18.24 20.63
CA VAL A 320 -17.34 18.03 21.20
C VAL A 320 -16.62 19.37 21.32
N GLU A 321 -16.20 19.70 22.53
CA GLU A 321 -15.45 20.91 22.86
C GLU A 321 -14.11 20.51 23.48
N GLY A 322 -13.08 20.39 22.64
CA GLY A 322 -11.76 19.95 23.05
C GLY A 322 -11.74 18.49 23.50
N LYS A 323 -11.59 18.26 24.81
CA LYS A 323 -11.61 16.90 25.41
C LYS A 323 -12.97 16.49 25.96
N ASN A 324 -13.90 17.44 26.05
CA ASN A 324 -15.21 17.21 26.62
C ASN A 324 -16.22 16.98 25.52
N ALA A 325 -17.26 16.20 25.81
CA ALA A 325 -18.38 16.03 24.91
C ALA A 325 -19.70 16.20 25.67
N PHE A 326 -20.66 16.79 24.99
CA PHE A 326 -21.91 17.24 25.58
C PHE A 326 -23.10 16.76 24.77
N ILE A 327 -24.07 16.13 25.43
CA ILE A 327 -25.37 15.84 24.82
C ILE A 327 -26.15 17.16 24.80
N THR A 328 -26.32 17.76 23.62
CA THR A 328 -26.92 19.09 23.48
C THR A 328 -28.35 19.07 22.96
N ALA A 329 -28.77 18.01 22.26
CA ALA A 329 -30.15 17.82 21.84
C ALA A 329 -30.50 16.32 21.74
N ARG A 330 -31.79 16.01 21.85
CA ARG A 330 -32.34 14.66 21.69
C ARG A 330 -33.59 14.67 20.83
N THR A 331 -33.84 13.60 20.10
CA THR A 331 -35.13 13.35 19.44
C THR A 331 -35.49 11.87 19.54
N ASP A 332 -36.78 11.58 19.59
CA ASP A 332 -37.30 10.21 19.64
C ASP A 332 -37.26 9.59 18.24
N LEU A 333 -36.91 8.30 18.19
CA LEU A 333 -36.85 7.47 16.99
C LEU A 333 -37.62 6.16 17.23
N THR A 334 -38.56 5.83 16.37
CA THR A 334 -39.27 4.55 16.38
C THR A 334 -38.94 3.76 15.12
N VAL A 335 -38.46 2.53 15.29
CA VAL A 335 -38.22 1.57 14.21
C VAL A 335 -39.33 0.51 14.22
N LYS A 336 -40.10 0.43 13.14
CA LYS A 336 -41.19 -0.54 12.96
C LYS A 336 -40.66 -1.79 12.25
N GLY A 337 -41.12 -2.97 12.67
CA GLY A 337 -40.80 -4.22 11.96
C GLY A 337 -41.32 -4.21 10.52
N SER A 338 -40.60 -4.89 9.64
CA SER A 338 -41.06 -5.18 8.28
C SER A 338 -42.22 -6.17 8.38
N LYS A 339 -43.45 -5.68 8.21
CA LYS A 339 -44.63 -6.54 8.05
C LYS A 339 -44.58 -7.30 6.73
#